data_AF-A0A968D0D3-F1
#
_entry.id   AF-A0A968D0D3-F1
#
_cell.length_a   1.000
_cell.length_b   1.000
_cell.length_c   1.000
_cell.angle_alpha   90.00
_cell.angle_beta   90.00
_cell.angle_gamma   90.00
#
_symmetry.space_group_name_H-M   'P 1'
#
loop_
_entity.id
_entity.type
_entity.pdbx_description
1 polymer ?
#
loop_
_entity_poly.entity_id
_entity_poly.type
_entity_poly.pdbx_seq_one_letter_code
_entity_poly.pdbx_strand_id
1 'polypeptide(L)'
;MTPELSNSDRKRFEFLLTKAIDGELQEEEWNKFQQFVENYPECEKEWQQQMQLKEVTKTMKLKAPSGEVWDNYWVNVYNRLERGFAWIVFSIGFIILLTYGGFKAVEAIIAEPQLAGVVKAGIVLTIGGLVMLLVSIIREKLFTFKHDPYKEVKR
;
A
#
# COMPACT_ATOMS: atom_id res chain seq x y z
N MET A 1 39.35 -38.30 15.89
CA MET A 1 38.27 -37.62 16.63
C MET A 1 38.15 -36.24 16.02
N THR A 2 37.11 -35.99 15.23
CA THR A 2 36.80 -34.62 14.79
C THR A 2 36.37 -33.84 16.04
N PRO A 3 36.94 -32.65 16.30
CA PRO A 3 36.51 -31.83 17.43
C PRO A 3 35.05 -31.44 17.22
N GLU A 4 34.18 -31.76 18.17
CA GLU A 4 32.79 -31.30 18.16
C GLU A 4 32.72 -29.84 18.60
N LEU A 5 31.98 -29.02 17.86
CA LEU A 5 31.77 -27.61 18.16
C LEU A 5 30.74 -27.46 19.30
N SER A 6 31.09 -26.73 20.36
CA SER A 6 30.16 -26.40 21.43
C SER A 6 28.96 -25.60 20.91
N ASN A 7 27.79 -25.74 21.55
CA ASN A 7 26.58 -24.97 21.20
C ASN A 7 26.78 -23.45 21.24
N SER A 8 27.66 -22.94 22.13
CA SER A 8 27.98 -21.51 22.18
C SER A 8 28.79 -21.06 20.97
N ASP A 9 29.75 -21.89 20.56
CA ASP A 9 30.68 -21.59 19.48
C ASP A 9 29.99 -21.73 18.13
N ARG A 10 29.03 -22.66 18.01
CA ARG A 10 28.15 -22.79 16.86
C ARG A 10 27.34 -21.53 16.58
N LYS A 11 26.66 -20.99 17.61
CA LYS A 11 25.92 -19.72 17.47
C LYS A 11 26.83 -18.57 17.05
N ARG A 12 28.07 -18.55 17.55
CA ARG A 12 29.06 -17.54 17.20
C ARG A 12 29.53 -17.68 15.76
N PHE A 13 29.76 -18.90 15.30
CA PHE A 13 30.08 -19.20 13.91
C PHE A 13 28.93 -18.80 12.98
N GLU A 14 27.68 -19.16 13.28
CA GLU A 14 26.49 -18.81 12.49
C GLU A 14 26.34 -17.27 12.34
N PHE A 15 26.59 -16.52 13.41
CA PHE A 15 26.60 -15.07 13.38
C PHE A 15 27.69 -14.50 12.47
N LEU A 16 28.93 -15.01 12.59
CA LEU A 16 30.05 -14.58 11.75
C LEU A 16 29.87 -14.99 10.29
N LEU A 17 29.28 -16.16 10.03
CA LEU A 17 28.95 -16.68 8.70
C LEU A 17 27.98 -15.75 7.98
N THR A 18 26.92 -15.30 8.65
CA THR A 18 25.94 -14.36 8.08
C THR A 18 26.63 -13.05 7.70
N LYS A 19 27.42 -12.46 8.60
CA LYS A 19 28.22 -11.27 8.31
C LYS A 19 29.21 -11.49 7.16
N ALA A 20 29.82 -12.66 7.07
CA ALA A 20 30.76 -13.01 6.01
C ALA A 20 30.08 -13.03 4.63
N ILE A 21 28.86 -13.58 4.58
CA ILE A 21 28.03 -13.62 3.36
C ILE A 21 27.69 -12.20 2.92
N ASP A 22 27.37 -11.30 3.85
CA ASP A 22 27.02 -9.92 3.54
C ASP A 22 28.22 -9.00 3.31
N GLY A 23 29.44 -9.44 3.68
CA GLY A 23 30.67 -8.66 3.54
C GLY A 23 30.90 -7.65 4.66
N GLU A 24 30.29 -7.87 5.83
CA GLU A 24 30.28 -6.95 6.98
C GLU A 24 31.27 -7.34 8.10
N LEU A 25 32.15 -8.32 7.86
CA LEU A 25 33.15 -8.73 8.85
C LEU A 25 34.27 -7.69 9.01
N GLN A 26 34.58 -7.36 10.25
CA GLN A 26 35.77 -6.58 10.61
C GLN A 26 37.01 -7.47 10.68
N GLU A 27 38.21 -6.88 10.64
CA GLU A 27 39.50 -7.61 10.60
C GLU A 27 39.67 -8.59 11.78
N GLU A 28 39.28 -8.19 13.00
CA GLU A 28 39.32 -9.06 14.17
C GLU A 28 38.30 -10.21 14.12
N GLU A 29 37.14 -9.96 13.51
CA GLU A 29 36.08 -10.96 13.34
C GLU A 29 36.44 -11.94 12.23
N TRP A 30 37.13 -11.48 11.19
CA TRP A 30 37.66 -12.31 10.11
C TRP A 30 38.63 -13.35 10.62
N ASN A 31 39.58 -12.96 11.47
CA ASN A 31 40.54 -13.88 12.07
C ASN A 31 39.86 -14.97 12.91
N LYS A 32 38.81 -14.62 13.66
CA LYS A 32 38.01 -15.58 14.43
C LYS A 32 37.18 -16.50 13.53
N PHE A 33 36.62 -15.97 12.45
CA PHE A 33 35.89 -16.76 11.46
C PHE A 33 36.79 -17.78 10.77
N GLN A 34 38.00 -17.37 10.36
CA GLN A 34 39.01 -18.27 9.77
C GLN A 34 39.41 -19.37 10.75
N GLN A 35 39.59 -19.05 12.04
CA GLN A 35 39.85 -20.07 13.06
C GLN A 35 38.73 -21.11 13.15
N PHE A 36 37.45 -20.74 12.99
CA PHE A 36 36.36 -21.72 12.97
C PHE A 36 36.40 -22.60 11.72
N VAL A 37 36.63 -22.00 10.55
CA VAL A 37 36.70 -22.71 9.28
C VAL A 37 37.89 -23.70 9.24
N GLU A 38 39.05 -23.29 9.74
CA GLU A 38 40.28 -24.11 9.75
C GLU A 38 40.24 -25.25 10.78
N ASN A 39 39.66 -25.00 11.96
CA ASN A 39 39.67 -25.97 13.06
C ASN A 39 38.49 -26.97 13.00
N TYR A 40 37.40 -26.62 12.32
CA TYR A 40 36.18 -27.43 12.28
C TYR A 40 35.74 -27.69 10.82
N PRO A 41 35.91 -28.94 10.31
CA PRO A 41 35.53 -29.30 8.94
C PRO A 41 34.05 -29.07 8.61
N GLU A 42 33.17 -29.10 9.62
CA GLU A 42 31.75 -28.79 9.47
C GLU A 42 31.48 -27.32 9.13
N CYS A 43 32.25 -26.39 9.72
CA CYS A 43 32.17 -24.96 9.46
C CYS A 43 32.65 -24.63 8.04
N GLU A 44 33.74 -25.28 7.58
CA GLU A 44 34.22 -25.14 6.21
C GLU A 44 33.15 -25.60 5.20
N LYS A 45 32.55 -26.77 5.45
CA LYS A 45 31.49 -27.30 4.58
C LYS A 45 30.29 -26.37 4.49
N GLU A 46 29.84 -25.82 5.62
CA GLU A 46 28.71 -24.90 5.69
C GLU A 46 29.01 -23.57 4.96
N TRP A 47 30.23 -23.04 5.13
CA TRP A 47 30.69 -21.86 4.40
C TRP A 47 30.64 -22.04 2.88
N GLN A 48 31.17 -23.17 2.38
CA GLN A 48 31.17 -23.48 0.95
C GLN A 48 29.75 -23.60 0.39
N GLN A 49 28.84 -24.23 1.14
CA GLN A 49 27.43 -24.35 0.74
C GLN A 49 26.74 -22.99 0.62
N GLN A 50 26.94 -22.09 1.59
CA GLN A 50 26.38 -20.75 1.56
C GLN A 50 26.96 -19.90 0.42
N MET A 51 28.26 -20.01 0.16
CA MET A 51 28.89 -19.30 -0.95
C MET A 51 28.39 -19.77 -2.32
N GLN A 52 28.16 -21.08 -2.48
CA GLN A 52 27.53 -21.62 -3.68
C GLN A 52 26.11 -21.06 -3.89
N LEU A 53 25.30 -20.99 -2.83
CA LEU A 53 23.96 -20.39 -2.90
C LEU A 53 23.99 -18.91 -3.25
N LYS A 54 24.92 -18.14 -2.67
CA LYS A 54 25.13 -16.73 -3.00
C LYS A 54 25.49 -16.54 -4.47
N GLU A 55 26.35 -17.40 -5.01
CA GLU A 55 26.73 -17.34 -6.43
C GLU A 55 25.54 -17.66 -7.35
N VAL A 56 24.81 -18.75 -7.07
CA VAL A 56 23.63 -19.13 -7.86
C VAL A 56 22.59 -18.02 -7.85
N THR A 57 22.23 -17.49 -6.68
CA THR A 57 21.24 -16.41 -6.56
C THR A 57 21.69 -15.11 -7.23
N LYS A 58 23.00 -14.78 -7.19
CA LYS A 58 23.55 -13.62 -7.92
C LYS A 58 23.43 -13.75 -9.45
N THR A 59 23.47 -14.97 -9.98
CA THR A 59 23.31 -15.22 -11.42
C THR A 59 21.85 -15.28 -11.88
N MET A 60 20.89 -15.36 -10.95
CA MET A 60 19.46 -15.31 -11.28
C MET A 60 19.09 -13.93 -11.84
N LYS A 61 18.82 -13.87 -13.14
CA LYS A 61 18.23 -12.68 -13.75
C LYS A 61 16.72 -12.73 -13.54
N LEU A 62 16.21 -11.77 -12.77
CA LEU A 62 14.77 -11.53 -12.69
C LEU A 62 14.25 -11.15 -14.08
N LYS A 63 13.21 -11.84 -14.54
CA LYS A 63 12.57 -11.52 -15.82
C LYS A 63 11.90 -10.15 -15.68
N ALA A 64 12.37 -9.17 -16.45
CA ALA A 64 11.71 -7.89 -16.53
C ALA A 64 10.28 -8.08 -17.08
N PRO A 65 9.26 -7.44 -16.49
CA PRO A 65 7.91 -7.46 -17.05
C PRO A 65 7.92 -6.89 -18.48
N SER A 66 7.05 -7.41 -19.35
CA SER A 66 6.93 -6.90 -20.72
C SER A 66 6.39 -5.46 -20.73
N GLY A 67 6.67 -4.71 -21.80
CA GLY A 67 6.17 -3.34 -21.96
C GLY A 67 4.65 -3.23 -21.80
N GLU A 68 3.89 -4.21 -22.31
CA GLU A 68 2.43 -4.27 -22.17
C GLU A 68 1.95 -4.33 -20.71
N VAL A 69 2.67 -5.02 -19.82
CA VAL A 69 2.33 -5.05 -18.39
C VAL A 69 2.55 -3.68 -17.78
N TRP A 70 3.59 -2.96 -18.24
CA TRP A 70 3.90 -1.63 -17.77
C TRP A 70 2.84 -0.62 -18.19
N ASP A 71 2.46 -0.64 -19.46
CA ASP A 71 1.45 0.27 -20.03
C ASP A 71 0.11 0.10 -19.34
N ASN A 72 -0.32 -1.15 -19.14
CA ASN A 72 -1.57 -1.46 -18.44
C ASN A 72 -1.55 -0.98 -16.98
N TYR A 73 -0.41 -1.09 -16.30
CA TYR A 73 -0.28 -0.56 -14.94
C TYR A 73 -0.41 0.97 -14.94
N TRP A 74 0.28 1.68 -15.84
CA TRP A 74 0.24 3.13 -15.92
C TRP A 74 -1.17 3.66 -16.21
N VAL A 75 -1.88 3.04 -17.15
CA VAL A 75 -3.28 3.39 -17.46
C VAL A 75 -4.17 3.21 -16.22
N ASN A 76 -4.01 2.10 -15.49
CA ASN A 76 -4.81 1.84 -14.30
C ASN A 76 -4.51 2.79 -13.14
N VAL A 77 -3.24 3.16 -12.95
CA VAL A 77 -2.82 4.14 -11.93
C VAL A 77 -3.34 5.53 -12.29
N TYR A 78 -3.14 5.98 -13.52
CA TYR A 78 -3.61 7.29 -13.97
C TYR A 78 -5.13 7.43 -13.83
N ASN A 79 -5.88 6.44 -14.31
CA ASN A 79 -7.33 6.41 -14.18
C ASN A 79 -7.78 6.42 -12.71
N ARG A 80 -7.01 5.81 -11.79
CA ARG A 80 -7.34 5.82 -10.36
C ARG A 80 -7.13 7.19 -9.74
N LEU A 81 -6.03 7.86 -10.08
CA LEU A 81 -5.68 9.19 -9.59
C LEU A 81 -6.63 10.26 -10.13
N GLU A 82 -6.88 10.26 -11.44
CA GLU A 82 -7.81 11.19 -12.10
C GLU A 82 -9.19 11.12 -11.45
N ARG A 83 -9.73 9.90 -11.29
CA ARG A 83 -11.04 9.71 -10.63
C ARG A 83 -11.01 10.20 -9.19
N GLY A 84 -9.95 9.95 -8.43
CA GLY A 84 -9.82 10.43 -7.05
C GLY A 84 -9.86 11.96 -6.98
N PHE A 85 -9.07 12.62 -7.82
CA PHE A 85 -8.99 14.07 -7.88
C PHE A 85 -10.30 14.70 -8.37
N ALA A 86 -10.91 14.14 -9.42
CA ALA A 86 -12.20 14.60 -9.94
C ALA A 86 -13.29 14.59 -8.86
N TRP A 87 -13.33 13.57 -7.99
CA TRP A 87 -14.31 13.52 -6.90
C TRP A 87 -14.06 14.53 -5.80
N ILE A 88 -12.80 14.84 -5.48
CA ILE A 88 -12.45 15.88 -4.51
C ILE A 88 -12.94 17.23 -5.03
N VAL A 89 -12.59 17.56 -6.27
CA VAL A 89 -13.01 18.82 -6.92
C VAL A 89 -14.53 18.90 -7.02
N PHE A 90 -15.19 17.81 -7.46
CA PHE A 90 -16.65 17.74 -7.53
C PHE A 90 -17.29 17.97 -6.16
N SER A 91 -16.81 17.30 -5.11
CA SER A 91 -17.38 17.41 -3.76
C SER A 91 -17.25 18.83 -3.22
N ILE A 92 -16.10 19.48 -3.43
CA ILE A 92 -15.88 20.87 -2.99
C ILE A 92 -16.83 21.80 -3.72
N GLY A 93 -16.89 21.73 -5.06
CA GLY A 93 -17.80 22.56 -5.85
C GLY A 93 -19.26 22.34 -5.45
N PHE A 94 -19.63 21.09 -5.18
CA PHE A 94 -20.97 20.73 -4.76
C PHE A 94 -21.35 21.30 -3.39
N ILE A 95 -20.45 21.24 -2.41
CA ILE A 95 -20.65 21.85 -1.08
C ILE A 95 -20.84 23.36 -1.20
N ILE A 96 -20.02 24.03 -2.02
CA ILE A 96 -20.12 25.48 -2.25
C ILE A 96 -21.47 25.83 -2.86
N LEU A 97 -21.89 25.11 -3.91
CA LEU A 97 -23.18 25.32 -4.58
C LEU A 97 -24.35 25.08 -3.63
N LEU A 98 -24.31 24.04 -2.80
CA LEU A 98 -25.33 23.77 -1.80
C LEU A 98 -25.41 24.86 -0.74
N THR A 99 -24.27 25.34 -0.27
CA THR A 99 -24.21 26.35 0.78
C THR A 99 -24.74 27.69 0.25
N TYR A 100 -24.26 28.12 -0.91
CA TYR A 100 -24.69 29.36 -1.53
C TYR A 100 -26.14 29.29 -2.04
N GLY A 101 -26.50 28.21 -2.73
CA GLY A 101 -27.85 27.98 -3.23
C GLY A 101 -28.86 27.83 -2.09
N GLY A 102 -28.50 27.12 -1.02
CA GLY A 102 -29.30 27.02 0.20
C GLY A 102 -29.49 28.37 0.87
N PHE A 103 -28.43 29.17 1.01
CA PHE A 103 -28.53 30.53 1.54
C PHE A 103 -29.48 31.40 0.70
N LYS A 104 -29.33 31.38 -0.63
CA LYS A 104 -30.20 32.14 -1.55
C LYS A 104 -31.65 31.65 -1.54
N ALA A 105 -31.86 30.34 -1.44
CA ALA A 105 -33.20 29.77 -1.29
C ALA A 105 -33.86 30.24 0.01
N VAL A 106 -33.13 30.21 1.13
CA VAL A 106 -33.60 30.72 2.42
C VAL A 106 -33.92 32.22 2.34
N GLU A 107 -33.06 33.02 1.71
CA GLU A 107 -33.29 34.46 1.50
C GLU A 107 -34.57 34.73 0.70
N ALA A 108 -34.74 34.06 -0.45
CA ALA A 108 -35.93 34.19 -1.29
C ALA A 108 -37.20 33.76 -0.57
N ILE A 109 -37.11 32.68 0.21
CA ILE A 109 -38.22 32.14 0.98
C ILE A 109 -38.56 33.08 2.16
N ILE A 110 -37.59 33.67 2.86
CA ILE A 110 -37.84 34.64 3.95
C ILE A 110 -38.53 35.90 3.41
N ALA A 111 -38.17 36.34 2.19
CA ALA A 111 -38.76 37.52 1.56
C ALA A 111 -40.26 37.38 1.23
N GLU A 112 -40.81 36.15 1.22
CA GLU A 112 -42.23 35.89 0.93
C GLU A 112 -43.10 35.85 2.20
N PRO A 113 -43.99 36.84 2.44
CA PRO A 113 -44.70 36.97 3.72
C PRO A 113 -45.81 35.94 3.95
N GLN A 114 -46.28 35.25 2.90
CA GLN A 114 -47.49 34.41 2.94
C GLN A 114 -47.23 32.95 3.32
N LEU A 115 -45.98 32.49 3.33
CA LEU A 115 -45.62 31.10 3.63
C LEU A 115 -45.29 30.92 5.12
N ALA A 116 -45.92 29.93 5.75
CA ALA A 116 -45.64 29.57 7.14
C ALA A 116 -44.19 29.08 7.31
N GLY A 117 -43.48 29.58 8.33
CA GLY A 117 -42.06 29.29 8.57
C GLY A 117 -41.69 27.81 8.64
N VAL A 118 -42.62 26.96 9.08
CA VAL A 118 -42.43 25.50 9.16
C VAL A 118 -42.37 24.86 7.77
N VAL A 119 -43.21 25.31 6.82
CA VAL A 119 -43.25 24.77 5.45
C VAL A 119 -41.97 25.14 4.69
N LYS A 120 -41.49 26.36 4.93
CA LYS A 120 -40.22 26.90 4.40
C LYS A 120 -39.03 26.04 4.82
N ALA A 121 -38.92 25.76 6.12
CA ALA A 121 -37.88 24.89 6.65
C ALA A 121 -37.99 23.45 6.13
N GLY A 122 -39.21 22.93 6.00
CA GLY A 122 -39.47 21.60 5.44
C GLY A 122 -38.93 21.43 4.03
N ILE A 123 -39.22 22.36 3.12
CA ILE A 123 -38.76 22.29 1.72
C ILE A 123 -37.23 22.31 1.64
N VAL A 124 -36.57 23.20 2.38
CA VAL A 124 -35.10 23.31 2.38
C VAL A 124 -34.45 22.04 2.94
N LEU A 125 -34.97 21.50 4.05
CA LEU A 125 -34.46 20.28 4.65
C LEU A 125 -34.69 19.05 3.75
N THR A 126 -35.84 18.97 3.07
CA THR A 126 -36.12 17.87 2.14
C THR A 126 -35.19 17.90 0.93
N ILE A 127 -34.99 19.07 0.31
CA ILE A 127 -34.10 19.20 -0.86
C ILE A 127 -32.65 18.97 -0.46
N GLY A 128 -32.18 19.58 0.63
CA GLY A 128 -30.83 19.39 1.14
C GLY A 128 -30.56 17.94 1.54
N GLY A 129 -31.52 17.29 2.19
CA GLY A 129 -31.45 15.88 2.56
C GLY A 129 -31.40 14.95 1.35
N LEU A 130 -32.25 15.17 0.33
CA LEU A 130 -32.23 14.41 -0.92
C LEU A 130 -30.87 14.51 -1.62
N VAL A 131 -30.33 15.72 -1.66
CA VAL A 131 -29.02 15.96 -2.26
C VAL A 131 -27.90 15.26 -1.48
N MET A 132 -27.89 15.38 -0.15
CA MET A 132 -26.90 14.71 0.70
C MET A 132 -26.97 13.18 0.54
N LEU A 133 -28.19 12.63 0.45
CA LEU A 133 -28.44 11.21 0.26
C LEU A 133 -27.94 10.74 -1.11
N LEU A 134 -28.18 11.50 -2.18
CA LEU A 134 -27.67 11.20 -3.52
C LEU A 134 -26.13 11.18 -3.53
N VAL A 135 -25.47 12.16 -2.91
CA VAL A 135 -24.01 12.17 -2.80
C VAL A 135 -23.49 10.97 -2.01
N SER A 136 -24.17 10.61 -0.91
CA SER A 136 -23.82 9.44 -0.11
C SER A 136 -23.87 8.15 -0.93
N ILE A 137 -24.99 7.90 -1.62
CA ILE A 137 -25.18 6.70 -2.45
C ILE A 137 -24.16 6.65 -3.59
N ILE A 138 -23.92 7.77 -4.28
CA ILE A 138 -22.97 7.82 -5.39
C ILE A 138 -21.56 7.51 -4.87
N ARG A 139 -21.16 8.12 -3.76
CA ARG A 139 -19.85 7.86 -3.14
C ARG A 139 -19.72 6.39 -2.70
N GLU A 140 -20.73 5.85 -2.04
CA GLU A 140 -20.75 4.49 -1.52
C GLU A 140 -20.69 3.45 -2.65
N LYS A 141 -21.58 3.56 -3.64
CA LYS A 141 -21.62 2.63 -4.79
C LYS A 141 -20.28 2.61 -5.54
N LEU A 142 -19.61 3.76 -5.64
CA LEU A 142 -18.32 3.87 -6.32
C LEU A 142 -17.15 3.36 -5.46
N PHE A 143 -17.22 3.49 -4.15
CA PHE A 143 -16.24 2.88 -3.24
C PHE A 143 -16.33 1.35 -3.29
N THR A 144 -17.54 0.82 -3.22
CA THR A 144 -17.82 -0.63 -3.30
C THR A 144 -17.39 -1.19 -4.66
N PHE A 145 -17.64 -0.48 -5.77
CA PHE A 145 -17.19 -0.91 -7.10
C PHE A 145 -15.66 -1.03 -7.23
N LYS A 146 -14.88 -0.30 -6.40
CA LYS A 146 -13.42 -0.38 -6.40
C LYS A 146 -12.88 -1.53 -5.53
N HIS A 147 -13.62 -1.97 -4.52
CA HIS A 147 -13.17 -2.98 -3.55
C HIS A 147 -13.91 -4.31 -3.68
N ASP A 148 -14.82 -4.47 -4.64
CA ASP A 148 -15.57 -5.72 -4.82
C ASP A 148 -14.62 -6.86 -5.26
N PRO A 149 -14.35 -7.86 -4.39
CA PRO A 149 -13.46 -8.97 -4.70
C PRO A 149 -14.11 -10.01 -5.62
N TYR A 150 -15.41 -9.90 -5.91
CA TYR A 150 -16.17 -10.83 -6.77
C TYR A 150 -16.33 -10.34 -8.21
N LYS A 151 -15.63 -9.28 -8.59
CA LYS A 151 -15.78 -8.61 -9.90
C LYS A 151 -15.44 -9.48 -11.11
N GLU A 152 -14.67 -10.55 -10.91
CA GLU A 152 -14.19 -11.46 -11.96
C GLU A 152 -15.05 -12.71 -12.13
N VAL A 153 -16.06 -12.92 -11.27
CA VAL A 153 -16.94 -14.09 -11.37
C VAL A 153 -18.00 -13.83 -12.45
N LYS A 154 -17.74 -14.27 -13.68
CA LYS A 154 -18.78 -14.41 -14.72
C LYS A 154 -19.74 -15.52 -14.31
N ARG A 155 -21.04 -15.22 -14.31
CA ARG A 155 -22.13 -16.16 -14.02
C ARG A 155 -22.68 -16.75 -15.31
#